data_AF-A0A2H6EML4-F1
#
_entry.id   AF-A0A2H6EML4-F1
#
_cell.length_a   1.000
_cell.length_b   1.000
_cell.length_c   1.000
_cell.angle_alpha   90.00
_cell.angle_beta   90.00
_cell.angle_gamma   90.00
#
_symmetry.space_group_name_H-M   'P 1'
#
loop_
_entity.id
_entity.type
_entity.pdbx_description
1 polymer ?
#
loop_
_entity_poly.entity_id
_entity_poly.type
_entity_poly.pdbx_seq_one_letter_code
_entity_poly.pdbx_strand_id
1 'polypeptide(L)'
;MLKSFGENPDEYNFVFGEPFGRPEEIAAKLVNNEIEAALLREPEASYALASNKNIKQAFSYSDLWKELHPEFSGLPNAGLVIKSELIKNNKDEVDLFISELKNAINWVVENKDEAAKKSAGRMGRTFKEIRLFLDRVTYQHIPIEKVEMDIENYLKIVN
;
A
#
# COMPACT_ATOMS: atom_id res chain seq x y z
N MET A 1 9.89 -3.01 -14.21
CA MET A 1 10.62 -2.68 -12.97
C MET A 1 11.93 -3.47 -12.85
N LEU A 2 11.97 -4.79 -12.63
CA LEU A 2 13.27 -5.51 -12.58
C LEU A 2 14.12 -5.30 -13.84
N LYS A 3 13.52 -5.49 -15.03
CA LYS A 3 14.17 -5.23 -16.32
C LYS A 3 14.71 -3.80 -16.47
N SER A 4 14.04 -2.80 -15.89
CA SER A 4 14.49 -1.40 -16.00
C SER A 4 15.70 -1.08 -15.10
N PHE A 5 16.01 -1.96 -14.14
CA PHE A 5 17.25 -1.90 -13.34
C PHE A 5 18.33 -2.88 -13.86
N GLY A 6 18.13 -3.46 -15.05
CA GLY A 6 19.08 -4.40 -15.64
C GLY A 6 18.97 -5.83 -15.09
N GLU A 7 17.98 -6.11 -14.24
CA GLU A 7 17.75 -7.45 -13.69
C GLU A 7 16.89 -8.29 -14.64
N ASN A 8 17.24 -9.56 -14.80
CA ASN A 8 16.48 -10.51 -15.60
C ASN A 8 15.46 -11.27 -14.73
N PRO A 9 14.14 -11.03 -14.85
CA PRO A 9 13.14 -11.69 -14.01
C PRO A 9 13.16 -13.22 -14.12
N ASP A 10 13.59 -13.76 -15.26
CA ASP A 10 13.60 -15.20 -15.53
C ASP A 10 14.72 -15.93 -14.76
N GLU A 11 15.66 -15.19 -14.17
CA GLU A 11 16.70 -15.74 -13.29
C GLU A 11 16.21 -15.93 -11.84
N TYR A 12 15.02 -15.43 -11.51
CA TYR A 12 14.43 -15.57 -10.18
C TYR A 12 13.33 -16.62 -10.16
N ASN A 13 13.36 -17.48 -9.14
CA ASN A 13 12.24 -18.37 -8.86
C ASN A 13 11.23 -17.68 -7.94
N PHE A 14 10.22 -17.03 -8.53
CA PHE A 14 9.14 -16.41 -7.76
C PHE A 14 8.21 -17.46 -7.17
N VAL A 15 8.12 -17.47 -5.84
CA VAL A 15 7.15 -18.29 -5.10
C VAL A 15 6.07 -17.38 -4.55
N PHE A 16 4.82 -17.68 -4.88
CA PHE A 16 3.65 -16.95 -4.39
C PHE A 16 2.99 -17.72 -3.24
N GLY A 17 2.40 -17.00 -2.28
CA GLY A 17 1.57 -17.62 -1.25
C GLY A 17 0.33 -18.26 -1.87
N GLU A 18 -0.16 -19.36 -1.30
CA GLU A 18 -1.30 -20.12 -1.84
C GLU A 18 -2.51 -20.07 -0.88
N PRO A 19 -3.70 -19.66 -1.35
CA PRO A 19 -4.01 -19.17 -2.71
C PRO A 19 -3.37 -17.81 -2.99
N PHE A 20 -3.06 -17.53 -4.26
CA PHE A 20 -2.23 -16.39 -4.72
C PHE A 20 -2.14 -15.19 -3.76
N GLY A 21 -0.91 -14.95 -3.30
CA GLY A 21 -0.49 -13.66 -2.78
C GLY A 21 -0.65 -13.44 -1.28
N ARG A 22 -1.04 -14.45 -0.46
CA ARG A 22 -1.21 -14.38 1.02
C ARG A 22 -0.05 -13.64 1.72
N PRO A 23 -0.13 -12.31 1.92
CA PRO A 23 1.03 -11.55 2.35
C PRO A 23 1.36 -11.82 3.82
N GLU A 24 0.38 -12.22 4.64
CA GLU A 24 0.58 -12.53 6.05
C GLU A 24 1.38 -13.82 6.25
N GLU A 25 1.16 -14.83 5.40
CA GLU A 25 1.93 -16.09 5.43
C GLU A 25 3.38 -15.85 4.99
N ILE A 26 3.57 -15.10 3.89
CA ILE A 26 4.90 -14.75 3.40
C ILE A 26 5.66 -13.94 4.46
N ALA A 27 4.99 -12.98 5.12
CA ALA A 27 5.58 -12.21 6.20
C ALA A 27 5.96 -13.08 7.41
N ALA A 28 5.11 -14.05 7.77
CA ALA A 28 5.41 -14.99 8.86
C ALA A 28 6.64 -15.85 8.55
N LYS A 29 6.73 -16.41 7.34
CA LYS A 29 7.90 -17.17 6.87
C LYS A 29 9.18 -16.34 6.93
N LEU A 30 9.13 -15.08 6.50
CA LEU A 30 10.27 -14.16 6.57
C LEU A 30 10.66 -13.88 8.04
N VAL A 31 9.69 -13.59 8.90
CA VAL A 31 9.92 -13.33 10.34
C VAL A 31 10.55 -14.54 11.04
N ASN A 32 10.14 -15.75 10.67
CA ASN A 32 10.67 -17.01 11.20
C ASN A 32 12.01 -17.44 10.58
N ASN A 33 12.53 -16.68 9.61
CA ASN A 33 13.73 -17.01 8.83
C ASN A 33 13.59 -18.31 8.01
N GLU A 34 12.38 -18.67 7.59
CA GLU A 34 12.11 -19.79 6.68
C GLU A 34 12.41 -19.43 5.22
N ILE A 35 12.43 -18.13 4.90
CA ILE A 35 12.82 -17.56 3.62
C ILE A 35 13.78 -16.38 3.84
N GLU A 36 14.68 -16.14 2.90
CA GLU A 36 15.72 -15.11 3.02
C GLU A 36 15.25 -13.72 2.58
N ALA A 37 14.33 -13.68 1.60
CA ALA A 37 13.81 -12.45 1.03
C ALA A 37 12.33 -12.61 0.65
N ALA A 38 11.58 -11.52 0.73
CA ALA A 38 10.20 -11.47 0.31
C ALA A 38 9.85 -10.10 -0.27
N LEU A 39 8.92 -10.09 -1.22
CA LEU A 39 8.21 -8.88 -1.61
C LEU A 39 6.91 -8.79 -0.80
N LEU A 40 6.82 -7.77 0.05
CA LEU A 40 5.65 -7.51 0.89
C LEU A 40 5.07 -6.13 0.57
N ARG A 41 3.74 -6.04 0.53
CA ARG A 41 3.02 -4.76 0.54
C ARG A 41 2.81 -4.30 1.99
N GLU A 42 2.48 -3.02 2.15
CA GLU A 42 1.95 -2.55 3.42
C GLU A 42 0.51 -3.09 3.64
N PRO A 43 0.12 -3.41 4.89
CA PRO A 43 0.87 -3.21 6.13
C PRO A 43 1.83 -4.36 6.52
N GLU A 44 1.82 -5.50 5.81
CA GLU A 44 2.62 -6.68 6.18
C GLU A 44 4.12 -6.43 6.20
N ALA A 45 4.63 -5.58 5.31
CA ALA A 45 6.03 -5.14 5.31
C ALA A 45 6.43 -4.47 6.63
N SER A 46 5.60 -3.53 7.13
CA SER A 46 5.84 -2.89 8.42
C SER A 46 5.72 -3.86 9.59
N TYR A 47 4.79 -4.82 9.52
CA TYR A 47 4.65 -5.83 10.56
C TYR A 47 5.91 -6.70 10.66
N ALA A 48 6.39 -7.23 9.54
CA ALA A 48 7.62 -8.02 9.51
C ALA A 48 8.83 -7.25 10.09
N LEU A 49 9.02 -5.99 9.67
CA LEU A 49 10.09 -5.12 10.18
C LEU A 49 9.96 -4.83 11.69
N ALA A 50 8.74 -4.67 12.19
CA ALA A 50 8.50 -4.43 13.61
C ALA A 50 8.73 -5.68 14.48
N SER A 51 8.43 -6.88 13.93
CA SER A 51 8.52 -8.16 14.63
C SER A 51 9.94 -8.73 14.68
N ASN A 52 10.76 -8.58 13.63
CA ASN A 52 12.12 -9.10 13.58
C ASN A 52 13.13 -8.03 13.13
N LYS A 53 13.99 -7.60 14.06
CA LYS A 53 15.01 -6.54 13.83
C LYS A 53 16.11 -6.92 12.83
N ASN A 54 16.25 -8.21 12.49
CA ASN A 54 17.22 -8.66 11.50
C ASN A 54 16.72 -8.43 10.06
N ILE A 55 15.41 -8.28 9.87
CA ILE A 55 14.82 -7.95 8.57
C ILE A 55 15.15 -6.49 8.25
N LYS A 56 15.57 -6.27 7.01
CA LYS A 56 15.84 -4.93 6.47
C LYS A 56 15.09 -4.76 5.16
N GLN A 57 14.57 -3.55 4.93
CA GLN A 57 14.05 -3.18 3.62
C GLN A 57 15.24 -2.98 2.66
N ALA A 58 15.31 -3.79 1.61
CA ALA A 58 16.30 -3.62 0.55
C ALA A 58 15.93 -2.46 -0.38
N PHE A 59 14.67 -2.42 -0.82
CA PHE A 59 14.14 -1.37 -1.69
C PHE A 59 12.63 -1.18 -1.47
N SER A 60 12.08 -0.11 -2.03
CA SER A 60 10.66 0.25 -1.99
C SER A 60 10.12 0.37 -3.41
N TYR A 61 9.07 -0.37 -3.74
CA TYR A 61 8.41 -0.26 -5.05
C TYR A 61 7.93 1.16 -5.34
N SER A 62 7.47 1.89 -4.32
CA SER A 62 7.04 3.28 -4.47
C SER A 62 8.21 4.21 -4.82
N ASP A 63 9.40 3.95 -4.28
CA ASP A 63 10.59 4.77 -4.58
C ASP A 63 11.14 4.42 -5.96
N LEU A 64 11.21 3.13 -6.30
CA LEU A 64 11.57 2.68 -7.65
C LEU A 64 10.59 3.21 -8.71
N TRP A 65 9.30 3.26 -8.40
CA TRP A 65 8.30 3.84 -9.29
C TRP A 65 8.57 5.32 -9.55
N LYS A 66 8.83 6.12 -8.51
CA LYS A 66 9.14 7.55 -8.65
C LYS A 66 10.42 7.79 -9.46
N GLU A 67 11.42 6.91 -9.34
CA GLU A 67 12.66 7.01 -10.11
C GLU A 67 12.44 6.72 -11.60
N LEU A 68 11.66 5.68 -11.91
CA LEU A 68 11.40 5.27 -13.30
C LEU A 68 10.36 6.14 -14.00
N HIS A 69 9.45 6.71 -13.23
CA HIS A 69 8.28 7.46 -13.70
C HIS A 69 8.15 8.80 -12.95
N PRO A 70 9.16 9.70 -13.06
CA PRO A 70 9.16 10.98 -12.35
C PRO A 70 8.02 11.92 -12.77
N GLU A 71 7.37 11.64 -13.90
CA GLU A 71 6.18 12.33 -14.37
C GLU A 71 4.92 12.02 -13.55
N PHE A 72 4.91 10.93 -12.77
CA PHE A 72 3.77 10.57 -11.92
C PHE A 72 3.87 11.24 -10.56
N SER A 73 2.73 11.66 -10.01
CA SER A 73 2.65 12.17 -8.64
C SER A 73 2.92 11.09 -7.57
N GLY A 74 2.79 9.82 -7.95
CA GLY A 74 3.08 8.65 -7.13
C GLY A 74 2.67 7.37 -7.84
N LEU A 75 2.80 6.22 -7.15
CA LEU A 75 2.29 4.95 -7.65
C LEU A 75 0.78 4.87 -7.42
N PRO A 76 -0.09 4.86 -8.47
CA PRO A 76 -1.55 4.87 -8.30
C PRO A 76 -2.08 3.45 -8.05
N ASN A 77 -1.75 2.86 -6.90
CA ASN A 77 -2.08 1.47 -6.58
C ASN A 77 -3.41 1.26 -5.84
N ALA A 78 -4.07 2.34 -5.41
CA ALA A 78 -5.34 2.29 -4.69
C ALA A 78 -6.23 3.48 -5.05
N GLY A 79 -7.54 3.26 -5.09
CA GLY A 79 -8.53 4.29 -5.39
C GLY A 79 -9.94 3.90 -4.92
N LEU A 80 -10.81 4.90 -4.83
CA LEU A 80 -12.23 4.71 -4.53
C LEU A 80 -13.00 4.57 -5.85
N VAL A 81 -13.65 3.43 -6.06
CA VAL A 81 -14.51 3.20 -7.22
C VAL A 81 -15.96 3.14 -6.74
N ILE A 82 -16.82 3.96 -7.34
CA ILE A 82 -18.24 4.06 -6.98
C ILE A 82 -19.07 3.66 -8.20
N LYS A 83 -20.07 2.79 -7.99
CA LYS A 83 -21.01 2.42 -9.05
C LYS A 83 -21.75 3.67 -9.52
N SER A 84 -21.82 3.87 -10.84
CA SER A 84 -22.45 5.06 -11.43
C SER A 84 -23.92 5.22 -11.02
N GLU A 85 -24.64 4.13 -10.74
CA GLU A 85 -26.03 4.18 -10.24
C GLU A 85 -26.14 4.86 -8.87
N LEU A 86 -25.19 4.65 -7.96
CA LEU A 86 -25.17 5.32 -6.66
C LEU A 86 -24.95 6.82 -6.82
N ILE A 87 -24.08 7.24 -7.74
CA ILE A 87 -23.85 8.66 -8.02
C ILE A 87 -25.11 9.31 -8.58
N LYS A 88 -25.84 8.61 -9.46
CA LYS A 88 -27.08 9.14 -10.08
C LYS A 88 -28.23 9.24 -9.08
N ASN A 89 -28.38 8.27 -8.19
CA ASN A 89 -29.53 8.16 -7.31
C ASN A 89 -29.29 8.75 -5.91
N ASN A 90 -28.04 8.90 -5.49
CA ASN A 90 -27.63 9.26 -4.12
C ASN A 90 -26.43 10.21 -4.11
N LYS A 91 -26.49 11.25 -4.95
CA LYS A 91 -25.36 12.17 -5.13
C LYS A 91 -24.90 12.80 -3.81
N ASP A 92 -25.84 13.29 -3.00
CA ASP A 92 -25.51 14.01 -1.77
C ASP A 92 -24.88 13.07 -0.73
N GLU A 93 -25.34 11.82 -0.62
CA GLU A 93 -24.74 10.83 0.27
C GLU A 93 -23.35 10.39 -0.22
N VAL A 94 -23.16 10.28 -1.54
CA VAL A 94 -21.84 9.99 -2.13
C VAL A 94 -20.86 11.13 -1.85
N ASP A 95 -21.27 12.38 -2.08
CA ASP A 95 -20.42 13.55 -1.84
C ASP A 95 -20.07 13.67 -0.34
N LEU A 96 -21.03 13.42 0.55
CA LEU A 96 -20.81 13.37 1.99
C LEU A 96 -19.82 12.25 2.37
N PHE A 97 -19.99 11.04 1.83
CA PHE A 97 -19.09 9.92 2.09
C PHE A 97 -17.64 10.24 1.67
N ILE A 98 -17.43 10.82 0.48
CA ILE A 98 -16.10 11.20 -0.01
C ILE A 98 -15.48 12.26 0.92
N SER A 99 -16.26 13.27 1.32
CA SER A 99 -15.83 14.31 2.25
C SER A 99 -15.40 13.73 3.60
N GLU A 100 -16.23 12.87 4.20
CA GLU A 100 -15.93 12.23 5.48
C GLU A 100 -14.76 11.26 5.39
N LEU A 101 -14.61 10.53 4.28
CA LEU A 101 -13.44 9.69 4.04
C LEU A 101 -12.15 10.51 3.99
N LYS A 102 -12.15 11.65 3.29
CA LYS A 102 -11.03 12.58 3.26
C LYS A 102 -10.69 13.10 4.66
N ASN A 103 -11.70 13.49 5.44
CA ASN A 103 -11.53 13.94 6.82
C ASN A 103 -10.93 12.84 7.71
N ALA A 104 -11.41 11.60 7.57
CA ALA A 104 -10.89 10.45 8.30
C ALA A 104 -9.42 10.15 7.94
N ILE A 105 -9.05 10.20 6.65
CA ILE A 105 -7.67 10.03 6.20
C ILE A 105 -6.76 11.10 6.81
N ASN A 106 -7.16 12.37 6.73
CA ASN A 106 -6.40 13.48 7.31
C ASN A 106 -6.23 13.30 8.82
N TRP A 107 -7.30 12.93 9.53
CA TRP A 107 -7.23 12.67 10.96
C TRP A 107 -6.23 11.55 11.29
N VAL A 108 -6.20 10.45 10.54
CA VAL A 108 -5.24 9.35 10.75
C VAL A 108 -3.79 9.83 10.55
N VAL A 109 -3.55 10.66 9.52
CA VAL A 109 -2.21 11.20 9.23
C VAL A 109 -1.73 12.14 10.33
N GLU A 110 -2.62 12.97 10.87
CA GLU A 110 -2.33 13.94 11.93
C GLU A 110 -2.24 13.29 13.33
N ASN A 111 -2.93 12.16 13.55
CA ASN A 111 -3.11 11.53 14.86
C ASN A 111 -2.62 10.06 14.85
N LYS A 112 -1.42 9.81 14.33
CA LYS A 112 -0.90 8.44 14.11
C LYS A 112 -0.86 7.59 15.39
N ASP A 113 -0.55 8.18 16.54
CA ASP A 113 -0.53 7.46 17.82
C ASP A 113 -1.94 7.07 18.27
N GLU A 114 -2.91 7.98 18.24
CA GLU A 114 -4.31 7.63 18.54
C GLU A 114 -4.86 6.62 17.54
N ALA A 115 -4.57 6.80 16.25
CA ALA A 115 -4.99 5.89 15.20
C ALA A 115 -4.44 4.47 15.43
N ALA A 116 -3.15 4.34 15.77
CA ALA A 116 -2.53 3.06 16.11
C ALA A 116 -3.17 2.42 17.35
N LYS A 117 -3.42 3.19 18.42
CA LYS A 117 -4.11 2.70 19.63
C LYS A 117 -5.52 2.17 19.32
N LYS A 118 -6.28 2.89 18.49
CA LYS A 118 -7.67 2.53 18.14
C LYS A 118 -7.77 1.31 17.21
N SER A 119 -6.74 1.06 16.39
CA SER A 119 -6.76 0.03 15.34
C SER A 119 -6.05 -1.26 15.75
N ALA A 120 -5.03 -1.21 16.62
CA ALA A 120 -4.22 -2.35 17.04
C ALA A 120 -5.06 -3.62 17.36
N GLY A 121 -6.03 -3.51 18.27
CA GLY A 121 -6.88 -4.63 18.65
C GLY A 121 -7.78 -5.14 17.51
N ARG A 122 -8.27 -4.26 16.64
CA ARG A 122 -9.13 -4.63 15.49
C ARG A 122 -8.35 -5.31 14.38
N MET A 123 -7.09 -4.93 14.21
CA MET A 123 -6.19 -5.48 13.21
C MET A 123 -5.44 -6.73 13.71
N GLY A 124 -5.60 -7.09 14.98
CA GLY A 124 -4.86 -8.21 15.58
C GLY A 124 -3.35 -7.95 15.65
N ARG A 125 -2.94 -6.69 15.83
CA ARG A 125 -1.54 -6.25 15.81
C ARG A 125 -1.22 -5.41 17.03
N THR A 126 0.07 -5.29 17.32
CA THR A 126 0.58 -4.43 18.39
C THR A 126 0.55 -2.95 17.99
N PHE A 127 0.53 -2.06 18.99
CA PHE A 127 0.68 -0.63 18.76
C PHE A 127 1.92 -0.30 17.92
N LYS A 128 3.06 -0.94 18.23
CA LYS A 128 4.34 -0.70 17.54
C LYS A 128 4.26 -1.06 16.04
N GLU A 129 3.65 -2.20 15.71
CA GLU A 129 3.46 -2.65 14.33
C GLU A 129 2.58 -1.66 13.54
N ILE A 130 1.43 -1.27 14.09
CA ILE A 130 0.56 -0.29 13.42
C ILE A 130 1.24 1.07 13.32
N ARG A 131 1.94 1.50 14.37
CA ARG A 131 2.59 2.81 14.39
C ARG A 131 3.67 2.91 13.33
N LEU A 132 4.45 1.85 13.13
CA LEU A 132 5.45 1.77 12.07
C LEU A 132 4.80 1.79 10.68
N PHE A 133 3.69 1.05 10.49
CA PHE A 133 2.90 1.12 9.26
C PHE A 133 2.45 2.55 8.95
N LEU A 134 1.90 3.27 9.93
CA LEU A 134 1.45 4.66 9.75
C LEU A 134 2.59 5.65 9.49
N ASP A 135 3.85 5.33 9.83
CA ASP A 135 5.01 6.13 9.43
C ASP A 135 5.42 5.92 7.98
N ARG A 136 5.15 4.73 7.43
CA ARG A 136 5.66 4.30 6.12
C ARG A 136 4.65 4.44 5.01
N VAL A 137 3.36 4.25 5.30
CA VAL A 137 2.32 4.34 4.30
C VAL A 137 2.13 5.78 3.82
N THR A 138 2.00 5.95 2.51
CA THR A 138 1.49 7.19 1.92
C THR A 138 -0.03 7.12 1.92
N TYR A 139 -0.67 7.64 2.96
CA TYR A 139 -2.13 7.60 3.10
C TYR A 139 -2.73 8.99 2.83
N GLN A 140 -3.20 9.19 1.60
CA GLN A 140 -3.69 10.48 1.13
C GLN A 140 -4.93 10.31 0.24
N HIS A 141 -5.86 11.25 0.34
CA HIS A 141 -6.97 11.37 -0.59
C HIS A 141 -6.61 12.39 -1.67
N ILE A 142 -6.47 11.94 -2.92
CA ILE A 142 -6.26 12.82 -4.07
C ILE A 142 -7.49 12.74 -5.00
N PRO A 143 -8.17 13.88 -5.28
CA PRO A 143 -9.27 13.92 -6.25
C PRO A 143 -8.82 13.52 -7.65
N ILE A 144 -9.71 12.87 -8.41
CA ILE A 144 -9.42 12.33 -9.74
C ILE A 144 -8.90 13.40 -10.71
N GLU A 145 -9.39 14.63 -10.60
CA GLU A 145 -9.02 15.77 -11.45
C GLU A 145 -7.54 16.12 -11.35
N LYS A 146 -6.85 15.65 -10.30
CA LYS A 146 -5.41 15.86 -10.10
C LYS A 146 -4.55 14.68 -10.57
N VAL A 147 -5.13 13.50 -10.79
CA VAL A 147 -4.40 12.24 -11.04
C VAL A 147 -4.95 11.42 -12.21
N GLU A 148 -5.87 11.98 -12.99
CA GLU A 148 -6.46 11.31 -14.15
C GLU A 148 -5.39 10.84 -15.14
N MET A 149 -4.45 11.74 -15.50
CA MET A 149 -3.32 11.41 -16.38
C MET A 149 -2.41 10.33 -15.79
N ASP A 150 -2.16 10.36 -14.47
CA ASP A 150 -1.36 9.34 -13.79
C ASP A 150 -2.05 7.97 -13.91
N ILE A 151 -3.36 7.90 -13.69
CA ILE A 151 -4.11 6.64 -13.78
C ILE A 151 -4.11 6.12 -15.22
N GLU A 152 -4.39 6.97 -16.21
CA GLU A 152 -4.38 6.58 -17.62
C GLU A 152 -3.00 6.06 -18.07
N ASN A 153 -1.94 6.76 -17.69
CA ASN A 153 -0.58 6.36 -18.05
C ASN A 153 -0.15 5.09 -17.32
N TYR A 154 -0.55 4.91 -16.06
CA TYR A 154 -0.33 3.67 -15.33
C TYR A 154 -0.96 2.48 -16.05
N LEU A 155 -2.23 2.62 -16.46
CA LEU A 155 -2.96 1.57 -17.17
C LEU A 155 -2.35 1.22 -18.52
N LYS A 156 -1.70 2.16 -19.21
CA LYS A 156 -0.94 1.89 -20.45
C LYS A 156 0.36 1.13 -20.21
N ILE A 157 0.93 1.20 -19.00
CA ILE A 157 2.16 0.49 -18.63
C ILE A 157 1.87 -0.94 -18.21
N VAL A 158 0.74 -1.17 -17.52
CA VAL A 158 0.41 -2.49 -16.93
C VAL A 158 -0.47 -3.38 -17.81
N ASN A 159 -1.08 -2.84 -18.88
CA ASN A 159 -1.81 -3.59 -19.91
C ASN A 159 -0.97 -3.73 -21.18
#